data_AF-A0A256ZL72-F1
#
_entry.id   AF-A0A256ZL72-F1
#
_cell.length_a   1.000
_cell.length_b   1.000
_cell.length_c   1.000
_cell.angle_alpha   90.00
_cell.angle_beta   90.00
_cell.angle_gamma   90.00
#
_symmetry.space_group_name_H-M   'P 1'
#
loop_
_entity.id
_entity.type
_entity.pdbx_description
1 polymer ?
#
loop_
_entity_poly.entity_id
_entity_poly.type
_entity_poly.pdbx_seq_one_letter_code
_entity_poly.pdbx_strand_id
1 'polypeptide(L)'
;MQYIRNGNLSYNLSSNTSLNLSNTSNLTSNQTNTSAGNETNVGDVTCFNASVCGESRIEYGCEREFVEIGQNIYEGELIKKYVYYPICRYPGTNRSFCEYWGPVVSVEEKCWQQKKVCDINHNECTTPADGNYLNFVQRRYELKCECGNGKMEAENLGCWEECEPPDEENNEYCPQDVEGCVGHRYWKRPDDRGRCSQRCTCDLDDKIYKCLKYECDAECSNKGDCNDGNPETVDKCSEDCMCEHILIKD
;
A
#
# COMPACT_ATOMS: atom_id res chain seq x y z
N MET A 1 1.26 4.93 -10.43
CA MET A 1 1.58 4.84 -8.98
C MET A 1 2.01 6.22 -8.49
N GLN A 2 1.08 7.01 -7.97
CA GLN A 2 1.39 8.26 -7.27
C GLN A 2 0.97 8.10 -5.81
N TYR A 3 1.95 8.24 -4.92
CA TYR A 3 1.73 8.31 -3.48
C TYR A 3 1.14 9.67 -3.14
N ILE A 4 -0.11 9.73 -2.68
CA ILE A 4 -0.68 10.94 -2.07
C ILE A 4 -0.29 10.94 -0.59
N ARG A 5 0.27 12.08 -0.17
CA ARG A 5 0.85 12.38 1.15
C ARG A 5 -0.09 12.04 2.32
N ASN A 6 0.46 11.35 3.32
CA ASN A 6 -0.07 11.34 4.68
C ASN A 6 -0.01 12.76 5.28
N GLY A 7 -1.14 13.25 5.77
CA GLY A 7 -1.19 14.42 6.64
C GLY A 7 -0.62 14.09 8.01
N ASN A 8 0.42 14.80 8.42
CA ASN A 8 0.95 14.76 9.78
C ASN A 8 -0.06 15.38 10.75
N LEU A 9 -0.55 14.59 11.70
CA LEU A 9 -1.18 15.08 12.93
C LEU A 9 -0.26 14.74 14.10
N SER A 10 0.42 15.77 14.62
CA SER A 10 1.23 15.71 15.84
C SER A 10 0.33 15.63 17.08
N TYR A 11 0.62 14.72 18.02
CA TYR A 11 0.04 14.75 19.36
C TYR A 11 1.12 14.73 20.45
N ASN A 12 0.92 15.62 21.43
CA ASN A 12 1.68 15.80 22.66
C ASN A 12 1.49 14.59 23.59
N LEU A 13 2.56 13.85 23.90
CA LEU A 13 2.56 12.92 25.02
C LEU A 13 2.85 13.69 26.33
N SER A 14 1.83 13.87 27.17
CA SER A 14 2.03 14.18 28.58
C SER A 14 2.20 12.86 29.34
N SER A 15 3.46 12.50 29.63
CA SER A 15 3.79 11.34 30.44
C SER A 15 3.53 11.62 31.92
N ASN A 16 2.49 10.98 32.45
CA ASN A 16 2.18 10.93 33.88
C ASN A 16 2.88 9.69 34.45
N THR A 17 4.08 9.84 35.01
CA THR A 17 4.75 8.79 35.78
C THR A 17 4.79 9.18 37.25
N SER A 18 3.94 8.52 38.03
CA SER A 18 3.99 8.47 39.48
C SER A 18 5.10 7.51 39.93
N LEU A 19 6.14 8.04 40.57
CA LEU A 19 7.11 7.24 41.34
C LEU A 19 7.23 7.81 42.75
N ASN A 20 6.90 6.95 43.71
CA ASN A 20 6.91 7.20 45.14
C ASN A 20 8.30 6.88 45.73
N LEU A 21 8.81 7.81 46.55
CA LEU A 21 9.81 7.72 47.63
C LEU A 21 11.16 7.01 47.36
N SER A 22 12.30 7.66 47.63
CA SER A 22 12.74 7.88 49.01
C SER A 22 13.78 9.03 49.16
N ASN A 23 13.66 9.71 50.30
CA ASN A 23 14.49 10.81 50.87
C ASN A 23 16.01 10.60 50.73
N THR A 24 16.84 11.61 50.42
CA THR A 24 17.40 12.69 51.28
C THR A 24 18.41 13.41 50.34
N SER A 25 18.74 14.70 50.35
CA SER A 25 18.73 15.79 51.33
C SER A 25 18.97 17.12 50.59
N ASN A 26 18.30 18.18 51.06
CA ASN A 26 18.54 19.62 50.91
C ASN A 26 19.71 20.11 50.03
N LEU A 27 19.40 20.94 49.03
CA LEU A 27 20.03 22.26 48.84
C LEU A 27 19.18 23.17 47.93
N THR A 28 18.82 24.31 48.49
CA THR A 28 18.13 25.46 47.89
C THR A 28 18.95 26.16 46.80
N SER A 29 18.36 26.46 45.64
CA SER A 29 18.04 27.84 45.19
C SER A 29 17.85 27.98 43.67
N ASN A 30 16.83 28.78 43.35
CA ASN A 30 16.59 29.63 42.17
C ASN A 30 16.27 29.04 40.77
N GLN A 31 15.03 29.34 40.37
CA GLN A 31 14.51 29.48 39.00
C GLN A 31 15.42 30.40 38.16
N THR A 32 15.56 30.28 36.84
CA THR A 32 14.52 30.33 35.80
C THR A 32 15.06 29.87 34.43
N ASN A 33 14.18 29.23 33.66
CA ASN A 33 14.09 29.17 32.18
C ASN A 33 15.32 28.78 31.36
N THR A 34 15.31 27.53 30.87
CA THR A 34 15.71 27.24 29.48
C THR A 34 15.14 25.89 29.05
N SER A 35 14.44 25.91 27.91
CA SER A 35 14.07 24.73 27.15
C SER A 35 15.34 23.99 26.72
N ALA A 36 15.49 22.75 27.15
CA ALA A 36 16.46 21.82 26.58
C ALA A 36 15.86 20.42 26.74
N GLY A 37 15.74 19.70 25.63
CA GLY A 37 15.36 18.30 25.65
C GLY A 37 16.28 17.55 26.61
N ASN A 38 15.73 16.59 27.34
CA ASN A 38 16.51 15.66 28.15
C ASN A 38 17.44 14.86 27.24
N GLU A 39 18.61 15.42 26.91
CA GLU A 39 19.78 14.67 26.52
C GLU A 39 20.21 13.90 27.77
N THR A 40 19.69 12.69 27.91
CA THR A 40 20.41 11.66 28.67
C THR A 40 21.78 11.54 28.02
N ASN A 41 22.80 12.10 28.66
CA ASN A 41 24.20 11.85 28.34
C ASN A 41 24.45 10.34 28.51
N VAL A 42 24.29 9.61 27.41
CA VAL A 42 24.67 8.20 27.31
C VAL A 42 26.19 8.21 27.27
N GLY A 43 26.83 8.06 28.43
CA GLY A 43 28.28 8.19 28.58
C GLY A 43 29.03 7.34 27.55
N ASP A 44 30.01 7.95 26.85
CA ASP A 44 30.86 7.39 25.78
C ASP A 44 30.70 5.89 25.50
N VAL A 45 29.58 5.49 24.87
CA VAL A 45 29.37 4.11 24.45
C VAL A 45 30.06 3.94 23.10
N THR A 46 31.22 3.26 23.11
CA THR A 46 31.81 2.79 21.87
C THR A 46 30.99 1.61 21.33
N CYS A 47 30.21 1.81 20.27
CA CYS A 47 29.43 0.75 19.64
C CYS A 47 30.19 0.15 18.44
N PHE A 48 30.03 -1.15 18.22
CA PHE A 48 30.66 -1.89 17.11
C PHE A 48 29.64 -2.44 16.11
N ASN A 49 28.40 -2.63 16.54
CA ASN A 49 27.27 -3.06 15.72
C ASN A 49 25.94 -2.70 16.43
N ALA A 50 24.83 -2.99 15.76
CA ALA A 50 23.48 -2.72 16.27
C ALA A 50 23.16 -3.42 17.60
N SER A 51 23.70 -4.63 17.85
CA SER A 51 23.39 -5.38 19.07
C SER A 51 24.00 -4.76 20.33
N VAL A 52 25.03 -3.90 20.18
CA VAL A 52 25.58 -3.10 21.28
C VAL A 52 24.68 -1.92 21.64
N CYS A 53 23.82 -1.49 20.71
CA CYS A 53 22.97 -0.31 20.86
C CYS A 53 21.61 -0.55 21.52
N GLY A 54 21.34 -1.80 21.91
CA GLY A 54 20.13 -2.21 22.60
C GLY A 54 19.22 -3.08 21.75
N GLU A 55 18.00 -3.25 22.22
CA GLU A 55 16.96 -4.02 21.55
C GLU A 55 16.10 -3.12 20.63
N SER A 56 15.34 -3.74 19.73
CA SER A 56 14.33 -3.03 18.95
C SER A 56 13.25 -2.45 19.86
N ARG A 57 12.80 -1.23 19.58
CA ARG A 57 11.65 -0.63 20.25
C ARG A 57 10.39 -0.89 19.42
N ILE A 58 9.31 -1.22 20.10
CA ILE A 58 8.02 -1.47 19.48
C ILE A 58 7.02 -0.49 20.09
N GLU A 59 6.35 0.26 19.22
CA GLU A 59 5.27 1.16 19.59
C GLU A 59 4.02 0.78 18.81
N TYR A 60 2.86 1.07 19.38
CA TYR A 60 1.56 0.87 18.75
C TYR A 60 0.83 2.21 18.68
N GLY A 61 0.03 2.39 17.64
CA GLY A 61 -0.74 3.62 17.45
C GLY A 61 -2.06 3.35 16.76
N CYS A 62 -3.08 4.09 17.19
CA CYS A 62 -4.36 4.18 16.50
C CYS A 62 -4.23 5.14 15.31
N GLU A 63 -4.51 4.66 14.11
CA GLU A 63 -4.61 5.48 12.91
C GLU A 63 -5.98 5.31 12.25
N ARG A 64 -6.27 6.19 11.29
CA ARG A 64 -7.51 6.17 10.49
C ARG A 64 -7.18 5.95 9.02
N GLU A 65 -8.01 5.18 8.36
CA GLU A 65 -8.02 5.03 6.90
C GLU A 65 -9.45 5.26 6.38
N PHE A 66 -9.58 5.80 5.17
CA PHE A 66 -10.90 5.87 4.52
C PHE A 66 -11.31 4.48 4.06
N VAL A 67 -12.54 4.08 4.39
CA VAL A 67 -13.11 2.77 4.07
C VAL A 67 -14.45 2.94 3.37
N GLU A 68 -14.63 2.20 2.29
CA GLU A 68 -15.88 2.17 1.53
C GLU A 68 -16.78 1.03 2.04
N ILE A 69 -18.00 1.37 2.44
CA ILE A 69 -19.02 0.39 2.84
C ILE A 69 -20.31 0.72 2.09
N GLY A 70 -20.60 -0.06 1.04
CA GLY A 70 -21.71 0.22 0.14
C GLY A 70 -21.44 1.46 -0.71
N GLN A 71 -22.31 2.47 -0.62
CA GLN A 71 -22.19 3.76 -1.30
C GLN A 71 -21.68 4.88 -0.37
N ASN A 72 -21.13 4.54 0.80
CA ASN A 72 -20.69 5.53 1.77
C ASN A 72 -19.21 5.33 2.09
N ILE A 73 -18.50 6.44 2.30
CA ILE A 73 -17.13 6.44 2.84
C ILE A 73 -17.18 6.77 4.33
N TYR A 74 -16.40 6.03 5.10
CA TYR A 74 -16.21 6.21 6.54
C TYR A 74 -14.71 6.34 6.86
N GLU A 75 -14.37 6.96 7.98
CA GLU A 75 -12.99 6.95 8.53
C GLU A 75 -12.81 5.75 9.48
N GLY A 76 -12.41 4.59 8.94
CA GLY A 76 -12.18 3.38 9.73
C GLY A 76 -10.92 3.47 10.59
N GLU A 77 -10.99 3.01 11.84
CA GLU A 77 -9.82 2.95 12.73
C GLU A 77 -9.08 1.61 12.62
N LEU A 78 -7.76 1.68 12.76
CA LEU A 78 -6.84 0.56 12.71
C LEU A 78 -5.67 0.75 13.68
N ILE A 79 -5.06 -0.36 14.08
CA ILE A 79 -3.86 -0.39 14.92
C ILE A 79 -2.65 -0.61 14.02
N LYS A 80 -1.70 0.32 14.08
CA LYS A 80 -0.37 0.15 13.47
C LYS A 80 0.67 -0.20 14.52
N LYS A 81 1.64 -1.00 14.10
CA LYS A 81 2.86 -1.30 14.85
C LYS A 81 4.05 -0.63 14.18
N TYR A 82 4.85 0.03 15.01
CA TYR A 82 6.06 0.75 14.61
C TYR A 82 7.24 0.05 15.26
N VAL A 83 8.12 -0.54 14.44
CA VAL A 83 9.31 -1.24 14.93
C VAL A 83 10.55 -0.42 14.60
N TYR A 84 11.21 0.08 15.63
CA TYR A 84 12.45 0.87 15.52
C TYR A 84 13.65 -0.03 15.79
N TYR A 85 14.57 -0.09 14.85
CA TYR A 85 15.78 -0.90 14.98
C TYR A 85 16.96 -0.04 15.42
N PRO A 86 17.71 -0.45 16.47
CA PRO A 86 18.91 0.26 16.87
C PRO A 86 19.99 0.10 15.80
N ILE A 87 20.73 1.18 15.56
CA ILE A 87 21.85 1.23 14.65
C ILE A 87 23.06 1.85 15.37
N CYS A 88 24.24 1.31 15.08
CA CYS A 88 25.49 1.92 15.51
C CYS A 88 26.03 2.80 14.39
N ARG A 89 26.14 4.10 14.65
CA ARG A 89 26.81 5.05 13.75
C ARG A 89 28.31 5.01 14.03
N TYR A 90 29.13 5.06 12.98
CA TYR A 90 30.60 5.08 13.04
C TYR A 90 31.22 3.96 13.92
N PRO A 91 30.92 2.68 13.62
CA PRO A 91 31.29 1.56 14.49
C PRO A 91 32.80 1.47 14.73
N GLY A 92 33.17 1.21 15.99
CA GLY A 92 34.56 1.01 16.41
C GLY A 92 35.42 2.28 16.48
N THR A 93 34.80 3.46 16.43
CA THR A 93 35.49 4.75 16.58
C THR A 93 35.12 5.43 17.90
N ASN A 94 35.95 6.37 18.36
CA ASN A 94 35.64 7.23 19.51
C ASN A 94 34.50 8.23 19.25
N ARG A 95 33.91 8.21 18.05
CA ARG A 95 32.73 9.01 17.67
C ARG A 95 31.49 8.15 17.48
N SER A 96 31.58 6.86 17.82
CA SER A 96 30.45 5.97 17.63
C SER A 96 29.33 6.34 18.60
N PHE A 97 28.09 6.29 18.13
CA PHE A 97 26.91 6.46 18.97
C PHE A 97 25.76 5.61 18.45
N CYS A 98 24.81 5.34 19.34
CA CYS A 98 23.63 4.56 19.06
C CYS A 98 22.46 5.46 18.67
N GLU A 99 21.81 5.13 17.57
CA GLU A 99 20.60 5.79 17.06
C GLU A 99 19.55 4.72 16.75
N TYR A 100 18.28 5.10 16.59
CA TYR A 100 17.26 4.21 16.05
C TYR A 100 16.94 4.62 14.62
N TRP A 101 16.93 3.64 13.72
CA TRP A 101 16.41 3.85 12.37
C TRP A 101 14.89 4.05 12.42
N GLY A 102 14.36 4.76 11.42
CA GLY A 102 12.93 5.04 11.31
C GLY A 102 12.10 3.74 11.35
N PRO A 103 10.83 3.82 11.78
CA PRO A 103 10.07 2.63 12.07
C PRO A 103 9.73 1.86 10.80
N VAL A 104 9.84 0.54 10.86
CA VAL A 104 9.11 -0.34 9.95
C VAL A 104 7.66 -0.38 10.44
N VAL A 105 6.73 0.00 9.57
CA VAL A 105 5.31 0.16 9.91
C VAL A 105 4.51 -0.99 9.33
N SER A 106 3.75 -1.70 10.17
CA SER A 106 2.78 -2.72 9.77
C SER A 106 1.39 -2.41 10.31
N VAL A 107 0.36 -2.86 9.60
CA VAL A 107 -1.03 -2.87 10.12
C VAL A 107 -1.21 -4.17 10.89
N GLU A 108 -1.51 -4.08 12.18
CA GLU A 108 -1.75 -5.25 13.03
C GLU A 108 -3.22 -5.65 13.02
N GLU A 109 -4.11 -4.65 13.15
CA GLU A 109 -5.54 -4.92 13.25
C GLU A 109 -6.37 -3.81 12.62
N LYS A 110 -7.41 -4.19 11.87
CA LYS A 110 -8.39 -3.27 11.27
C LYS A 110 -9.66 -3.28 12.10
N CYS A 111 -9.75 -2.40 13.11
CA CYS A 111 -10.88 -2.36 14.03
C CYS A 111 -12.23 -2.19 13.33
N TRP A 112 -12.24 -1.41 12.24
CA TRP A 112 -13.44 -1.18 11.44
C TRP A 112 -14.04 -2.46 10.84
N GLN A 113 -13.24 -3.48 10.50
CA GLN A 113 -13.74 -4.76 9.97
C GLN A 113 -14.59 -5.50 11.02
N GLN A 114 -14.29 -5.27 12.30
CA GLN A 114 -15.00 -5.84 13.43
C GLN A 114 -16.10 -4.93 13.97
N LYS A 115 -16.36 -3.77 13.33
CA LYS A 115 -17.24 -2.71 13.86
C LYS A 115 -16.81 -2.24 15.25
N LYS A 116 -15.50 -2.09 15.45
CA LYS A 116 -14.86 -1.66 16.69
C LYS A 116 -14.01 -0.42 16.46
N VAL A 117 -13.70 0.29 17.54
CA VAL A 117 -12.84 1.48 17.56
C VAL A 117 -11.51 1.14 18.21
N CYS A 118 -10.47 1.91 17.90
CA CYS A 118 -9.16 1.68 18.49
C CYS A 118 -9.09 2.31 19.89
N ASP A 119 -8.81 1.51 20.91
CA ASP A 119 -8.51 2.02 22.25
C ASP A 119 -7.03 2.36 22.34
N ILE A 120 -6.71 3.66 22.31
CA ILE A 120 -5.34 4.16 22.38
C ILE A 120 -4.61 3.79 23.68
N ASN A 121 -5.34 3.54 24.77
CA ASN A 121 -4.73 3.23 26.06
C ASN A 121 -4.33 1.76 26.15
N HIS A 122 -5.08 0.89 25.47
CA HIS A 122 -4.90 -0.56 25.53
C HIS A 122 -4.31 -1.14 24.23
N ASN A 123 -4.21 -0.35 23.16
CA ASN A 123 -3.79 -0.76 21.82
C ASN A 123 -4.56 -1.96 21.31
N GLU A 124 -5.88 -1.95 21.51
CA GLU A 124 -6.77 -3.02 21.08
C GLU A 124 -8.05 -2.47 20.44
N CYS A 125 -8.68 -3.27 19.59
CA CYS A 125 -9.98 -2.92 19.04
C CYS A 125 -11.07 -3.21 20.07
N THR A 126 -11.75 -2.16 20.54
CA THR A 126 -12.81 -2.23 21.54
C THR A 126 -14.17 -1.84 20.98
N THR A 127 -15.23 -2.29 21.66
CA THR A 127 -16.58 -1.85 21.32
C THR A 127 -16.75 -0.38 21.73
N PRO A 128 -17.23 0.50 20.83
CA PRO A 128 -17.45 1.90 21.18
C PRO A 128 -18.41 2.04 22.37
N ALA A 129 -18.19 3.05 23.20
CA ALA A 129 -18.94 3.26 24.45
C ALA A 129 -20.47 3.32 24.26
N ASP A 130 -20.92 3.88 23.12
CA ASP A 130 -22.35 3.98 22.78
C ASP A 130 -22.91 2.71 22.12
N GLY A 131 -22.11 1.66 21.97
CA GLY A 131 -22.46 0.40 21.31
C GLY A 131 -22.69 0.50 19.79
N ASN A 132 -22.69 1.72 19.23
CA ASN A 132 -22.91 1.98 17.83
C ASN A 132 -21.65 2.52 17.15
N TYR A 133 -20.93 1.64 16.46
CA TYR A 133 -19.75 1.98 15.68
C TYR A 133 -20.01 3.10 14.68
N LEU A 134 -21.15 3.07 13.98
CA LEU A 134 -21.49 4.06 12.95
C LEU A 134 -21.63 5.49 13.50
N ASN A 135 -21.97 5.64 14.79
CA ASN A 135 -22.03 6.96 15.43
C ASN A 135 -20.63 7.51 15.78
N PHE A 136 -19.66 6.63 16.00
CA PHE A 136 -18.29 7.01 16.34
C PHE A 136 -17.45 7.37 15.11
N VAL A 137 -17.72 6.73 13.96
CA VAL A 137 -17.16 7.15 12.66
C VAL A 137 -17.82 8.47 12.24
N GLN A 138 -17.34 9.57 12.83
CA GLN A 138 -17.98 10.89 12.83
C GLN A 138 -18.08 11.60 11.48
N ARG A 139 -17.72 10.96 10.36
CA ARG A 139 -17.97 11.50 9.02
C ARG A 139 -18.40 10.39 8.09
N ARG A 140 -19.71 10.22 7.98
CA ARG A 140 -20.33 9.65 6.80
C ARG A 140 -20.13 10.67 5.69
N TYR A 141 -19.13 10.47 4.85
CA TYR A 141 -19.10 11.16 3.58
C TYR A 141 -20.09 10.39 2.70
N GLU A 142 -21.28 10.97 2.52
CA GLU A 142 -22.17 10.50 1.46
C GLU A 142 -21.44 10.73 0.16
N LEU A 143 -21.10 9.63 -0.51
CA LEU A 143 -20.44 9.64 -1.80
C LEU A 143 -21.48 10.12 -2.81
N LYS A 144 -21.68 11.43 -2.88
CA LYS A 144 -22.54 12.02 -3.91
C LYS A 144 -21.74 12.17 -5.21
N CYS A 145 -21.16 11.07 -5.68
CA CYS A 145 -20.61 11.01 -7.03
C CYS A 145 -21.79 10.75 -7.96
N GLU A 146 -22.36 11.83 -8.50
CA GLU A 146 -23.32 11.74 -9.59
C GLU A 146 -22.53 11.65 -10.89
N CYS A 147 -22.06 10.43 -11.19
CA CYS A 147 -21.55 10.08 -12.51
C CYS A 147 -22.64 10.39 -13.56
N GLY A 148 -22.28 10.95 -14.71
CA GLY A 148 -23.26 11.40 -15.72
C GLY A 148 -23.57 12.90 -15.73
N ASN A 149 -22.78 13.72 -15.04
CA ASN A 149 -22.93 15.19 -15.02
C ASN A 149 -22.18 15.91 -16.17
N GLY A 150 -21.43 15.17 -17.00
CA GLY A 150 -20.64 15.66 -18.13
C GLY A 150 -19.32 16.35 -17.74
N LYS A 151 -18.84 16.18 -16.51
CA LYS A 151 -17.58 16.75 -16.01
C LYS A 151 -16.78 15.70 -15.25
N MET A 152 -15.54 15.46 -15.66
CA MET A 152 -14.62 14.60 -14.92
C MET A 152 -14.23 15.26 -13.58
N GLU A 153 -14.58 14.61 -12.47
CA GLU A 153 -14.28 15.08 -11.11
C GLU A 153 -13.11 14.31 -10.44
N ALA A 154 -11.97 14.19 -11.12
CA ALA A 154 -10.84 13.36 -10.69
C ALA A 154 -10.10 13.82 -9.40
N GLU A 155 -10.41 14.97 -8.82
CA GLU A 155 -9.69 15.52 -7.65
C GLU A 155 -10.59 15.71 -6.40
N ASN A 156 -11.85 15.28 -6.46
CA ASN A 156 -12.79 15.45 -5.35
C ASN A 156 -12.52 14.38 -4.27
N LEU A 157 -12.31 14.81 -3.01
CA LEU A 157 -12.13 13.89 -1.88
C LEU A 157 -13.34 12.96 -1.74
N GLY A 158 -13.18 11.70 -2.12
CA GLY A 158 -14.24 10.70 -2.11
C GLY A 158 -14.94 10.48 -3.45
N CYS A 159 -14.56 11.17 -4.52
CA CYS A 159 -14.96 10.87 -5.90
C CYS A 159 -13.71 10.86 -6.78
N TRP A 160 -13.30 9.68 -7.23
CA TRP A 160 -12.23 9.52 -8.21
C TRP A 160 -12.87 9.02 -9.50
N GLU A 161 -13.50 9.92 -10.24
CA GLU A 161 -13.96 9.61 -11.59
C GLU A 161 -12.74 9.47 -12.50
N GLU A 162 -12.60 8.30 -13.10
CA GLU A 162 -11.59 8.03 -14.12
C GLU A 162 -12.11 8.41 -15.52
N CYS A 163 -13.42 8.50 -15.69
CA CYS A 163 -14.07 8.74 -16.98
C CYS A 163 -15.48 9.30 -16.84
N GLU A 164 -16.01 9.82 -17.95
CA GLU A 164 -17.35 10.40 -18.06
C GLU A 164 -17.71 10.56 -19.55
N PRO A 165 -18.99 10.36 -19.98
CA PRO A 165 -20.15 9.84 -19.26
C PRO A 165 -20.14 8.33 -18.92
N PRO A 166 -20.94 7.87 -17.93
CA PRO A 166 -21.09 6.47 -17.59
C PRO A 166 -21.70 5.66 -18.72
N ASP A 167 -21.38 4.37 -18.72
CA ASP A 167 -21.84 3.38 -19.70
C ASP A 167 -21.47 3.72 -21.16
N GLU A 168 -20.52 4.62 -21.37
CA GLU A 168 -19.98 4.93 -22.69
C GLU A 168 -18.84 3.97 -23.07
N GLU A 169 -19.01 3.26 -24.17
CA GLU A 169 -17.94 2.47 -24.80
C GLU A 169 -16.96 3.40 -25.55
N ASN A 170 -15.69 3.01 -25.61
CA ASN A 170 -14.63 3.77 -26.28
C ASN A 170 -14.50 5.21 -25.76
N ASN A 171 -14.62 5.38 -24.45
CA ASN A 171 -14.57 6.67 -23.79
C ASN A 171 -13.15 7.28 -23.86
N GLU A 172 -13.04 8.56 -24.22
CA GLU A 172 -11.75 9.23 -24.43
C GLU A 172 -10.90 9.37 -23.16
N TYR A 173 -11.54 9.27 -22.00
CA TYR A 173 -10.90 9.35 -20.69
C TYR A 173 -10.47 7.98 -20.15
N CYS A 174 -10.78 6.90 -20.86
CA CYS A 174 -10.31 5.55 -20.54
C CYS A 174 -9.20 5.08 -21.48
N PRO A 175 -7.98 5.67 -21.42
CA PRO A 175 -6.89 5.24 -22.26
C PRO A 175 -6.48 3.82 -21.91
N GLN A 176 -6.23 3.01 -22.94
CA GLN A 176 -5.76 1.65 -22.79
C GLN A 176 -4.75 1.29 -23.87
N ASP A 177 -3.91 0.30 -23.57
CA ASP A 177 -2.94 -0.21 -24.53
C ASP A 177 -3.66 -0.81 -25.75
N VAL A 178 -3.12 -0.57 -26.96
CA VAL A 178 -3.67 -1.07 -28.23
C VAL A 178 -3.05 -2.38 -28.70
N GLU A 179 -1.84 -2.69 -28.25
CA GLU A 179 -1.16 -3.93 -28.60
C GLU A 179 -0.09 -4.28 -27.56
N GLY A 180 0.31 -5.55 -27.56
CA GLY A 180 1.42 -6.00 -26.73
C GLY A 180 1.59 -7.50 -26.73
N CYS A 181 2.44 -7.96 -25.80
CA CYS A 181 2.84 -9.35 -25.67
C CYS A 181 2.57 -9.88 -24.26
N VAL A 182 2.19 -11.16 -24.16
CA VAL A 182 2.27 -11.94 -22.92
C VAL A 182 2.94 -13.26 -23.26
N GLY A 183 4.18 -13.44 -22.82
CA GLY A 183 5.04 -14.51 -23.33
C GLY A 183 5.19 -14.36 -24.84
N HIS A 184 5.00 -15.47 -25.57
CA HIS A 184 5.04 -15.49 -27.03
C HIS A 184 3.72 -15.17 -27.71
N ARG A 185 2.69 -14.79 -26.95
CA ARG A 185 1.37 -14.50 -27.48
C ARG A 185 1.20 -13.00 -27.70
N TYR A 186 0.84 -12.65 -28.92
CA TYR A 186 0.52 -11.28 -29.30
C TYR A 186 -0.97 -10.99 -29.07
N TRP A 187 -1.30 -9.77 -28.68
CA TRP A 187 -2.67 -9.29 -28.64
C TRP A 187 -2.72 -7.87 -29.22
N LYS A 188 -3.84 -7.55 -29.86
CA LYS A 188 -4.10 -6.25 -30.48
C LYS A 188 -5.57 -5.90 -30.36
N ARG A 189 -5.83 -4.60 -30.19
CA ARG A 189 -7.15 -4.00 -30.19
C ARG A 189 -7.32 -2.99 -31.33
N PRO A 190 -8.57 -2.74 -31.74
CA PRO A 190 -8.86 -1.78 -32.79
C PRO A 190 -8.66 -0.32 -32.36
N ASP A 191 -8.75 -0.02 -31.06
CA ASP A 191 -8.68 1.32 -30.49
C ASP A 191 -7.95 1.33 -29.13
N ASP A 192 -7.67 2.56 -28.67
CA ASP A 192 -6.97 2.89 -27.42
C ASP A 192 -7.93 3.28 -26.29
N ARG A 193 -9.22 2.91 -26.36
CA ARG A 193 -10.25 3.45 -25.45
C ARG A 193 -11.12 2.37 -24.80
N GLY A 194 -11.12 2.31 -23.48
CA GLY A 194 -11.97 1.41 -22.70
C GLY A 194 -13.40 1.93 -22.55
N ARG A 195 -14.19 1.22 -21.75
CA ARG A 195 -15.55 1.61 -21.39
C ARG A 195 -15.55 2.37 -20.06
N CYS A 196 -16.36 3.41 -19.97
CA CYS A 196 -16.68 4.03 -18.70
C CYS A 196 -17.80 3.27 -17.98
N SER A 197 -17.58 2.83 -16.75
CA SER A 197 -18.57 2.09 -15.97
C SER A 197 -19.66 3.02 -15.39
N GLN A 198 -20.75 2.44 -14.86
CA GLN A 198 -21.77 3.21 -14.10
C GLN A 198 -21.23 3.90 -12.85
N ARG A 199 -20.01 3.55 -12.42
CA ARG A 199 -19.32 4.16 -11.28
C ARG A 199 -18.23 5.13 -11.72
N CYS A 200 -18.19 5.52 -13.00
CA CYS A 200 -17.16 6.40 -13.56
C CYS A 200 -15.74 5.83 -13.37
N THR A 201 -15.60 4.51 -13.41
CA THR A 201 -14.30 3.81 -13.42
C THR A 201 -14.04 3.27 -14.82
N CYS A 202 -12.78 3.23 -15.23
CA CYS A 202 -12.43 2.69 -16.54
C CYS A 202 -12.39 1.16 -16.53
N ASP A 203 -13.34 0.57 -17.24
CA ASP A 203 -13.35 -0.84 -17.55
C ASP A 203 -12.58 -1.05 -18.85
N LEU A 204 -11.36 -1.60 -18.74
CA LEU A 204 -10.53 -1.90 -19.90
C LEU A 204 -11.06 -3.14 -20.62
N ASP A 205 -10.94 -3.17 -21.94
CA ASP A 205 -11.42 -4.32 -22.71
C ASP A 205 -10.58 -5.57 -22.43
N ASP A 206 -11.18 -6.73 -22.68
CA ASP A 206 -10.46 -7.99 -22.65
C ASP A 206 -9.38 -8.03 -23.74
N LYS A 207 -8.24 -8.63 -23.40
CA LYS A 207 -7.14 -8.88 -24.33
C LYS A 207 -7.30 -10.26 -24.94
N ILE A 208 -7.45 -10.34 -26.27
CA ILE A 208 -7.52 -11.60 -27.01
C ILE A 208 -6.12 -11.96 -27.52
N TYR A 209 -5.51 -12.95 -26.88
CA TYR A 209 -4.17 -13.41 -27.18
C TYR A 209 -4.13 -14.48 -28.28
N LYS A 210 -3.28 -14.26 -29.29
CA LYS A 210 -3.10 -15.16 -30.44
C LYS A 210 -1.62 -15.37 -30.74
N CYS A 211 -1.30 -16.50 -31.34
CA CYS A 211 0.02 -16.76 -31.90
C CYS A 211 0.11 -16.09 -33.27
N LEU A 212 1.08 -15.19 -33.41
CA LEU A 212 1.37 -14.52 -34.68
C LEU A 212 2.87 -14.64 -34.91
N LYS A 213 3.25 -15.41 -35.94
CA LYS A 213 4.64 -15.70 -36.24
C LYS A 213 5.47 -14.42 -36.32
N TYR A 214 6.64 -14.43 -35.68
CA TYR A 214 7.58 -13.31 -35.55
C TYR A 214 7.14 -12.17 -34.60
N GLU A 215 5.91 -12.16 -34.12
CA GLU A 215 5.48 -11.23 -33.06
C GLU A 215 5.72 -11.86 -31.70
N CYS A 216 6.18 -11.06 -30.73
CA CYS A 216 6.45 -11.53 -29.36
C CYS A 216 7.41 -12.73 -29.30
N ASP A 217 8.37 -12.83 -30.23
CA ASP A 217 9.26 -13.99 -30.38
C ASP A 217 8.55 -15.32 -30.67
N ALA A 218 7.30 -15.30 -31.16
CA ALA A 218 6.58 -16.51 -31.59
C ALA A 218 7.22 -17.15 -32.81
N GLU A 219 7.42 -18.47 -32.76
CA GLU A 219 7.95 -19.26 -33.88
C GLU A 219 6.86 -19.63 -34.89
N CYS A 220 5.59 -19.64 -34.45
CA CYS A 220 4.48 -20.10 -35.26
C CYS A 220 3.18 -19.33 -35.01
N SER A 221 2.32 -19.31 -36.02
CA SER A 221 0.92 -18.90 -35.92
C SER A 221 -0.04 -20.08 -36.07
N ASN A 222 0.43 -21.13 -36.75
CA ASN A 222 -0.31 -22.34 -37.05
C ASN A 222 0.66 -23.52 -37.26
N LYS A 223 0.13 -24.74 -37.34
CA LYS A 223 0.93 -25.97 -37.52
C LYS A 223 1.84 -25.95 -38.76
N GLY A 224 1.46 -25.25 -39.82
CA GLY A 224 2.24 -25.19 -41.06
C GLY A 224 3.54 -24.41 -40.90
N ASP A 225 3.60 -23.48 -39.94
CA ASP A 225 4.81 -22.72 -39.64
C ASP A 225 5.92 -23.58 -39.02
N CYS A 226 5.53 -24.69 -38.39
CA CYS A 226 6.43 -25.63 -37.73
C CYS A 226 6.81 -26.83 -38.59
N ASN A 227 6.39 -26.88 -39.85
CA ASN A 227 6.69 -28.02 -40.70
C ASN A 227 8.18 -28.06 -41.05
N ASP A 228 8.93 -29.02 -40.50
CA ASP A 228 10.36 -29.22 -40.79
C ASP A 228 10.60 -30.20 -41.96
N GLY A 229 9.53 -30.79 -42.51
CA GLY A 229 9.59 -31.75 -43.60
C GLY A 229 9.98 -33.16 -43.19
N ASN A 230 10.10 -33.45 -41.88
CA ASN A 230 10.40 -34.78 -41.38
C ASN A 230 9.13 -35.64 -41.29
N PRO A 231 9.03 -36.77 -42.03
CA PRO A 231 7.86 -37.63 -41.97
C PRO A 231 7.73 -38.43 -40.66
N GLU A 232 8.77 -38.46 -39.82
CA GLU A 232 8.76 -39.16 -38.52
C GLU A 232 8.22 -38.31 -37.37
N THR A 233 7.92 -37.02 -37.59
CA THR A 233 7.39 -36.10 -36.59
C THR A 233 6.01 -35.58 -36.95
N VAL A 234 5.21 -35.31 -35.92
CA VAL A 234 4.00 -34.49 -36.01
C VAL A 234 4.33 -33.11 -35.48
N ASP A 235 4.32 -32.14 -36.38
CA ASP A 235 4.62 -30.76 -36.04
C ASP A 235 3.33 -30.02 -35.65
N LYS A 236 3.39 -29.32 -34.53
CA LYS A 236 2.29 -28.46 -34.07
C LYS A 236 2.84 -27.14 -33.56
N CYS A 237 2.00 -26.11 -33.69
CA CYS A 237 2.20 -24.87 -32.95
C CYS A 237 1.61 -25.05 -31.56
N SER A 238 2.40 -24.85 -30.52
CA SER A 238 1.96 -24.99 -29.14
C SER A 238 1.02 -23.85 -28.72
N GLU A 239 0.37 -23.98 -27.57
CA GLU A 239 -0.43 -22.89 -26.99
C GLU A 239 0.42 -21.69 -26.56
N ASP A 240 1.73 -21.88 -26.41
CA ASP A 240 2.72 -20.85 -26.14
C ASP A 240 3.46 -20.41 -27.43
N CYS A 241 2.88 -20.65 -28.60
CA CYS A 241 3.37 -20.16 -29.89
C CYS A 241 4.79 -20.59 -30.29
N MET A 242 5.25 -21.71 -29.73
CA MET A 242 6.52 -22.33 -30.06
C MET A 242 6.29 -23.58 -30.91
N CYS A 243 7.26 -23.94 -31.75
CA CYS A 243 7.16 -25.15 -32.53
C CYS A 243 7.48 -26.39 -31.70
N GLU A 244 6.54 -27.33 -31.70
CA GLU A 244 6.71 -28.65 -31.08
C GLU A 244 6.73 -29.73 -32.17
N HIS A 245 7.83 -30.48 -32.20
CA HIS A 245 8.01 -31.63 -33.09
C HIS A 245 7.90 -32.92 -32.27
N ILE A 246 6.80 -33.66 -32.44
CA ILE A 246 6.53 -34.87 -31.65
C ILE A 246 6.80 -36.10 -32.50
N LEU A 247 7.74 -36.95 -32.09
CA LEU A 247 8.02 -38.23 -32.75
C LEU A 247 6.77 -39.13 -32.78
N ILE A 248 6.48 -39.69 -33.95
CA ILE A 248 5.45 -40.72 -34.10
C ILE A 248 6.01 -42.01 -33.48
N LYS A 249 5.46 -42.43 -32.34
CA LYS A 249 5.80 -43.74 -31.76
C LYS A 249 4.95 -44.81 -32.42
N ASP A 250 5.60 -45.80 -33.01
CA ASP A 250 5.00 -47.04 -33.52
C ASP A 250 4.27 -47.84 -32.43
#